data_AF-A0A7X6SYX4-F1
#
_entry.id   AF-A0A7X6SYX4-F1
#
_cell.length_a   1.000
_cell.length_b   1.000
_cell.length_c   1.000
_cell.angle_alpha   90.00
_cell.angle_beta   90.00
_cell.angle_gamma   90.00
#
_symmetry.space_group_name_H-M   'P 1'
#
loop_
_entity.id
_entity.type
_entity.pdbx_description
1 polymer ?
#
loop_
_entity_poly.entity_id
_entity_poly.type
_entity_poly.pdbx_seq_one_letter_code
_entity_poly.pdbx_strand_id
1 'polypeptide(L)'
;DEQKRVLKGLKPGQIKTDSVAGKKILNIMTNAPGNNAPIGGIKVRLEGGSWFAIRPSGTEPRMKIYIESLEGKGLWQRIYDDALPLVFGQ
;
A
#
# COMPACT_ATOMS: atom_id res chain seq x y z
N ASP A 1 8.31 1.97 -17.80
CA ASP A 1 7.77 1.20 -16.67
C ASP A 1 6.47 1.78 -16.17
N GLU A 2 5.36 1.28 -16.68
CA GLU A 2 3.99 1.68 -16.34
C GLU A 2 3.72 1.66 -14.82
N GLN A 3 4.14 0.60 -14.13
CA GLN A 3 4.01 0.47 -12.67
C GLN A 3 4.64 1.64 -11.90
N LYS A 4 5.82 2.11 -12.33
CA LYS A 4 6.51 3.24 -11.69
C LYS A 4 5.75 4.55 -11.87
N ARG A 5 5.10 4.74 -13.03
CA ARG A 5 4.22 5.90 -13.27
C ARG A 5 2.98 5.85 -12.38
N VAL A 6 2.32 4.68 -12.33
CA VAL A 6 1.14 4.47 -11.47
C VAL A 6 1.50 4.80 -10.02
N LEU A 7 2.55 4.18 -9.47
CA LEU A 7 2.93 4.36 -8.07
C LEU A 7 3.33 5.80 -7.71
N LYS A 8 3.97 6.53 -8.63
CA LYS A 8 4.32 7.95 -8.42
C LYS A 8 3.12 8.89 -8.53
N GLY A 9 2.12 8.52 -9.32
CA GLY A 9 0.90 9.31 -9.56
C GLY A 9 -0.26 8.99 -8.62
N LEU A 10 -0.13 7.95 -7.79
CA LEU A 10 -1.17 7.53 -6.85
C LEU A 10 -1.62 8.68 -5.94
N LYS A 11 -2.93 8.79 -5.79
CA LYS A 11 -3.60 9.66 -4.83
C LYS A 11 -4.43 8.80 -3.87
N PRO A 12 -4.54 9.16 -2.58
CA PRO A 12 -5.30 8.37 -1.62
C PRO A 12 -6.73 8.06 -2.07
N GLY A 13 -7.42 9.03 -2.70
CA GLY A 13 -8.79 8.88 -3.17
C GLY A 13 -8.99 7.96 -4.38
N GLN A 14 -7.93 7.41 -4.98
CA GLN A 14 -8.04 6.37 -6.00
C GLN A 14 -8.36 5.00 -5.40
N ILE A 15 -8.01 4.77 -4.13
CA ILE A 15 -8.44 3.55 -3.43
C ILE A 15 -9.89 3.74 -3.00
N LYS A 16 -10.80 2.94 -3.58
CA LYS A 16 -12.26 3.07 -3.37
C LYS A 16 -12.84 2.12 -2.33
N THR A 17 -12.13 1.04 -2.00
CA THR A 17 -12.56 0.12 -0.93
C THR A 17 -12.34 0.74 0.44
N ASP A 18 -13.12 0.30 1.41
CA ASP A 18 -12.99 0.62 2.82
C ASP A 18 -12.20 -0.44 3.61
N SER A 19 -11.83 -1.56 2.96
CA SER A 19 -11.23 -2.71 3.62
C SER A 19 -10.23 -3.48 2.74
N VAL A 20 -9.26 -4.12 3.40
CA VAL A 20 -8.24 -5.02 2.81
C VAL A 20 -8.06 -6.20 3.76
N ALA A 21 -7.98 -7.42 3.23
CA ALA A 21 -7.85 -8.66 4.01
C ALA A 21 -8.95 -8.83 5.08
N GLY A 22 -10.15 -8.28 4.83
CA GLY A 22 -11.25 -8.23 5.80
C GLY A 22 -11.03 -7.28 6.98
N LYS A 23 -10.04 -6.38 6.91
CA LYS A 23 -9.77 -5.35 7.91
C LYS A 23 -10.12 -3.98 7.35
N LYS A 24 -10.73 -3.13 8.18
CA LYS A 24 -11.03 -1.74 7.81
C LYS A 24 -9.74 -0.95 7.56
N ILE A 25 -9.73 -0.14 6.52
CA ILE A 25 -8.68 0.83 6.24
C ILE A 25 -8.85 2.02 7.19
N LEU A 26 -7.80 2.34 7.95
CA LEU A 26 -7.76 3.49 8.85
C LEU A 26 -7.10 4.71 8.22
N ASN A 27 -6.13 4.51 7.33
CA ASN A 27 -5.46 5.61 6.66
C ASN A 27 -4.84 5.18 5.33
N ILE A 28 -4.86 6.07 4.36
CA ILE A 28 -4.21 5.91 3.05
C ILE A 28 -3.29 7.11 2.84
N MET A 29 -2.01 6.84 2.62
CA MET A 29 -0.97 7.86 2.68
C MET A 29 -0.07 7.78 1.46
N THR A 30 0.10 8.91 0.78
CA THR A 30 1.09 9.11 -0.28
C THR A 30 2.25 10.02 0.18
N ASN A 31 2.06 10.67 1.34
CA ASN A 31 3.01 11.56 1.99
C ASN A 31 3.28 11.07 3.41
N ALA A 32 4.51 11.27 3.89
CA ALA A 32 4.91 10.90 5.23
C ALA A 32 4.31 11.87 6.26
N PRO A 33 3.78 11.39 7.40
CA PRO A 33 3.05 12.26 8.34
C PRO A 33 3.97 13.22 9.10
N GLY A 34 5.26 12.89 9.26
CA GLY A 34 6.19 13.71 10.05
C GLY A 34 6.72 14.96 9.33
N ASN A 35 6.78 14.96 8.00
CA ASN A 35 7.37 16.05 7.23
C ASN A 35 6.64 16.35 5.91
N ASN A 36 5.50 15.71 5.66
CA ASN A 36 4.71 15.83 4.45
C ASN A 36 5.46 15.49 3.13
N ALA A 37 6.67 14.91 3.20
CA ALA A 37 7.41 14.54 2.01
C ALA A 37 6.71 13.37 1.27
N PRO A 38 6.74 13.35 -0.07
CA PRO A 38 6.15 12.24 -0.82
C PRO A 38 6.90 10.94 -0.51
N ILE A 39 6.16 9.87 -0.22
CA ILE A 39 6.72 8.54 -0.01
C ILE A 39 7.15 7.94 -1.36
N GLY A 40 6.61 8.44 -2.47
CA GLY A 40 6.86 7.91 -3.82
C GLY A 40 6.21 6.54 -3.99
N GLY A 41 4.97 6.42 -3.52
CA GLY A 41 4.19 5.18 -3.48
C GLY A 41 3.00 5.37 -2.56
N ILE A 42 2.48 4.27 -2.02
CA ILE A 42 1.33 4.27 -1.13
C ILE A 42 1.65 3.51 0.16
N LYS A 43 1.12 3.98 1.29
CA LYS A 43 1.07 3.25 2.55
C LYS A 43 -0.38 3.20 3.03
N VAL A 44 -0.83 2.01 3.42
CA VAL A 44 -2.18 1.77 3.94
C VAL A 44 -2.08 1.18 5.33
N ARG A 45 -2.76 1.79 6.30
CA ARG A 45 -2.88 1.28 7.67
C ARG A 45 -4.24 0.64 7.86
N LEU A 46 -4.26 -0.54 8.48
CA LEU A 46 -5.45 -1.32 8.76
C LEU A 46 -5.79 -1.30 10.24
N GLU A 47 -7.04 -1.59 10.55
CA GLU A 47 -7.47 -1.90 11.91
C GLU A 47 -6.65 -3.08 12.48
N GLY A 48 -6.38 -3.02 13.79
CA GLY A 48 -5.50 -4.00 14.44
C GLY A 48 -4.01 -3.74 14.20
N GLY A 49 -3.63 -2.59 13.63
CA GLY A 49 -2.24 -2.12 13.56
C GLY A 49 -1.40 -2.67 12.41
N SER A 50 -1.92 -3.65 11.66
CA SER A 50 -1.28 -4.16 10.45
C SER A 50 -1.25 -3.10 9.34
N TRP A 51 -0.26 -3.16 8.45
CA TRP A 51 -0.12 -2.20 7.36
C TRP A 51 0.65 -2.78 6.19
N PHE A 52 0.52 -2.12 5.03
CA PHE A 52 1.40 -2.38 3.90
C PHE A 52 1.82 -1.09 3.19
N ALA A 53 2.91 -1.16 2.44
CA ALA A 53 3.37 -0.09 1.58
C ALA A 53 3.92 -0.64 0.26
N ILE A 54 3.63 0.04 -0.85
CA ILE A 54 4.11 -0.32 -2.19
C ILE A 54 4.84 0.88 -2.78
N ARG A 55 6.08 0.65 -3.24
CA ARG A 55 6.96 1.69 -3.80
C ARG A 55 7.74 1.16 -5.01
N PRO A 56 8.01 1.98 -6.03
CA PRO A 56 8.91 1.59 -7.11
C PRO A 56 10.36 1.60 -6.62
N SER A 57 11.19 0.71 -7.17
CA SER A 57 12.63 0.79 -6.97
C SER A 57 13.20 2.03 -7.67
N GLY A 58 14.19 2.65 -7.02
CA GLY A 58 14.90 3.80 -7.58
C GLY A 58 15.85 3.41 -8.71
N THR A 59 16.46 2.24 -8.59
CA THR A 59 17.60 1.79 -9.41
C THR A 59 17.27 0.66 -10.38
N GLU A 60 16.13 0.00 -10.21
CA GLU A 60 15.78 -1.21 -10.97
C GLU A 60 14.33 -1.15 -11.46
N PRO A 61 13.96 -1.85 -12.55
CA PRO A 61 12.61 -1.89 -13.08
C PRO A 61 11.71 -2.87 -12.30
N ARG A 62 11.68 -2.72 -10.97
CA ARG A 62 10.86 -3.53 -10.05
C ARG A 62 10.16 -2.66 -9.01
N MET A 63 9.11 -3.19 -8.40
CA MET A 63 8.49 -2.60 -7.21
C MET A 63 8.87 -3.38 -5.94
N LYS A 64 8.67 -2.75 -4.79
CA LYS A 64 8.84 -3.35 -3.48
C LYS A 64 7.52 -3.22 -2.72
N ILE A 65 7.08 -4.33 -2.14
CA ILE A 65 5.96 -4.39 -1.21
C ILE A 65 6.50 -4.70 0.18
N TYR A 66 6.06 -3.94 1.16
CA TYR A 66 6.38 -4.11 2.57
C TYR A 66 5.07 -4.38 3.30
N ILE A 67 5.02 -5.42 4.13
CA ILE A 67 3.81 -5.81 4.85
C ILE A 67 4.21 -6.15 6.28
N GLU A 68 3.47 -5.60 7.23
CA GLU A 68 3.49 -6.03 8.63
C GLU A 68 2.09 -6.50 9.02
N SER A 69 2.03 -7.69 9.64
CA SER A 69 0.81 -8.31 10.14
C SER A 69 0.97 -8.60 11.62
N LEU A 70 0.04 -8.09 12.43
CA LEU A 70 0.00 -8.33 13.89
C LEU A 70 -0.85 -9.54 14.28
N GLU A 71 -1.51 -10.20 13.32
CA GLU A 71 -2.30 -11.43 13.53
C GLU A 71 -1.64 -12.65 12.87
N GLY A 72 -0.33 -12.56 12.64
CA GLY A 72 0.48 -13.64 12.11
C GLY A 72 0.37 -13.85 10.59
N LYS A 73 0.86 -15.01 10.13
CA LYS A 73 1.10 -15.31 8.71
C LYS A 73 -0.17 -15.38 7.87
N GLY A 74 -1.29 -15.83 8.45
CA GLY A 74 -2.56 -15.93 7.71
C GLY A 74 -3.11 -14.58 7.29
N LEU A 75 -3.05 -13.57 8.17
CA LEU A 75 -3.41 -12.19 7.79
C LEU A 75 -2.37 -11.60 6.83
N TRP A 76 -1.08 -11.86 7.04
CA TRP A 76 -0.03 -11.41 6.13
C TRP A 76 -0.30 -11.85 4.68
N GLN A 77 -0.65 -13.12 4.48
CA GLN A 77 -0.92 -13.65 3.14
C GLN A 77 -2.12 -12.97 2.50
N ARG A 78 -3.22 -12.80 3.24
CA ARG A 78 -4.41 -12.10 2.74
C ARG A 78 -4.10 -10.63 2.38
N ILE A 79 -3.29 -9.94 3.18
CA ILE A 79 -2.84 -8.58 2.84
C ILE A 79 -2.03 -8.60 1.54
N TYR A 80 -1.12 -9.55 1.38
CA TYR A 80 -0.31 -9.69 0.17
C TYR A 80 -1.17 -9.91 -1.08
N ASP A 81 -2.14 -10.82 -0.98
CA ASP A 81 -3.03 -11.19 -2.09
C ASP A 81 -3.92 -10.01 -2.52
N ASP A 82 -4.40 -9.20 -1.57
CA ASP A 82 -5.28 -8.05 -1.84
C ASP A 82 -4.52 -6.77 -2.25
N ALA A 83 -3.29 -6.57 -1.76
CA ALA A 83 -2.59 -5.28 -1.88
C ALA A 83 -2.24 -4.87 -3.31
N LEU A 84 -1.84 -5.82 -4.17
CA LEU A 84 -1.50 -5.53 -5.57
C LEU A 84 -2.75 -5.26 -6.43
N PRO A 85 -3.80 -6.10 -6.40
CA PRO A 85 -5.07 -5.79 -7.07
C PRO A 85 -5.64 -4.44 -6.65
N LEU A 86 -5.50 -4.07 -5.38
CA LEU A 86 -5.97 -2.79 -4.87
C LEU A 86 -5.33 -1.59 -5.59
N VAL A 87 -4.05 -1.70 -5.95
CA VAL A 87 -3.26 -0.61 -6.53
C VAL A 87 -3.28 -0.62 -8.06
N PHE A 88 -3.32 -1.79 -8.68
CA PHE A 88 -3.15 -1.95 -10.12
C PHE A 88 -4.39 -2.49 -10.86
N GLY A 89 -5.40 -2.98 -10.15
CA GLY A 89 -6.63 -3.53 -10.72
C GLY A 89 -7.77 -2.52 -10.90
N GLN A 90 -7.47 -1.22 -10.84
CA GLN A 90 -8.42 -0.12 -11.00
C GLN A 90 -8.50 0.33 -12.47
#